data_AF-A0A7C7QKK4-F1
#
_entry.id   AF-A0A7C7QKK4-F1
#
_cell.length_a   1.000
_cell.length_b   1.000
_cell.length_c   1.000
_cell.angle_alpha   90.00
_cell.angle_beta   90.00
_cell.angle_gamma   90.00
#
_symmetry.space_group_name_H-M   'P 1'
#
loop_
_entity.id
_entity.type
_entity.pdbx_description
1 polymer ?
#
loop_
_entity_poly.entity_id
_entity_poly.type
_entity_poly.pdbx_seq_one_letter_code
_entity_poly.pdbx_strand_id
1 'polypeptide(L)'
;MVRIIDTPGVGLVYTHETEVVYSYLLYADAAIFIVSADPPVSDSEQKFLRDARGFVCKLFFIQKKMDQMSEAERKESLDFTLGVLREDIGSDGLVVYPYSGKLAIEAKLGGDATNPEASLPPSFEKRLKEFLLGEEGKEFLEAAVGNLLKYLGDETIAFKLERELSRRR
;
A
#
# COMPACT_ATOMS: atom_id res chain seq x y z
N MET A 1 -15.01 3.62 12.30
CA MET A 1 -15.24 4.35 11.04
C MET A 1 -14.04 4.09 10.16
N VAL A 2 -14.22 3.60 8.92
CA VAL A 2 -13.11 3.38 7.97
C VAL A 2 -13.05 4.57 7.03
N ARG A 3 -11.86 5.15 6.82
CA ARG A 3 -11.63 6.23 5.86
C ARG A 3 -10.68 5.73 4.77
N ILE A 4 -11.12 5.81 3.53
CA ILE A 4 -10.30 5.50 2.35
C ILE A 4 -9.89 6.83 1.74
N ILE A 5 -8.60 6.97 1.45
CA ILE A 5 -8.01 8.15 0.80
C ILE A 5 -7.45 7.67 -0.53
N ASP A 6 -7.99 8.21 -1.62
CA ASP A 6 -7.44 7.99 -2.95
C ASP A 6 -6.36 9.04 -3.22
N THR A 7 -5.22 8.61 -3.73
CA THR A 7 -4.03 9.46 -3.90
C THR A 7 -3.66 9.57 -5.38
N PRO A 8 -3.14 10.72 -5.83
CA PRO A 8 -2.49 10.81 -7.14
C PRO A 8 -1.41 9.74 -7.31
N GLY A 9 -1.16 9.33 -8.56
CA GLY A 9 -0.18 8.30 -8.88
C GLY A 9 1.24 8.73 -8.50
N VAL A 10 1.95 7.86 -7.79
CA VAL A 10 3.38 8.00 -7.54
C VAL A 10 4.15 7.60 -8.80
N GLY A 11 5.01 8.48 -9.32
CA GLY A 11 5.75 8.23 -10.57
C GLY A 11 5.52 9.26 -11.68
N LEU A 12 4.66 10.26 -11.46
CA LEU A 12 4.74 11.50 -12.22
C LEU A 12 5.90 12.34 -11.66
N VAL A 13 6.65 12.95 -12.56
CA VAL A 13 7.92 13.68 -12.40
C VAL A 13 7.85 14.90 -11.44
N TYR A 14 6.81 15.01 -10.60
CA TYR A 14 6.52 16.14 -9.73
C TYR A 14 6.68 15.79 -8.24
N THR A 15 7.72 16.36 -7.63
CA THR A 15 8.08 16.29 -6.21
C THR A 15 6.92 16.67 -5.27
N HIS A 16 6.06 17.62 -5.64
CA HIS A 16 4.98 18.11 -4.78
C HIS A 16 3.79 17.15 -4.64
N GLU A 17 3.43 16.41 -5.69
CA GLU A 17 2.31 15.43 -5.60
C GLU A 17 2.70 14.26 -4.69
N THR A 18 3.98 13.87 -4.77
CA THR A 18 4.55 12.82 -3.93
C THR A 18 4.58 13.23 -2.45
N GLU A 19 4.91 14.48 -2.11
CA GLU A 19 4.85 15.02 -0.73
C GLU A 19 3.46 14.90 -0.11
N VAL A 20 2.40 15.14 -0.90
CA VAL A 20 1.01 14.99 -0.43
C VAL A 20 0.73 13.53 -0.07
N VAL A 21 1.16 12.57 -0.91
CA VAL A 21 0.98 11.14 -0.60
C VAL A 21 1.73 10.74 0.68
N TYR A 22 2.97 11.21 0.87
CA TYR A 22 3.72 10.96 2.11
C TYR A 22 3.01 11.52 3.35
N SER A 23 2.39 12.70 3.24
CA SER A 23 1.65 13.29 4.37
C SER A 23 0.47 12.42 4.82
N TYR A 24 -0.18 11.70 3.90
CA TYR A 24 -1.24 10.76 4.24
C TYR A 24 -0.71 9.45 4.84
N LEU A 25 0.45 8.98 4.38
CA LEU A 25 1.07 7.76 4.94
C LEU A 25 1.43 7.92 6.42
N LEU A 26 1.77 9.13 6.88
CA LEU A 26 2.06 9.41 8.29
C LEU A 26 0.91 9.09 9.24
N TYR A 27 -0.33 9.13 8.74
CA TYR A 27 -1.54 8.95 9.53
C TYR A 27 -2.32 7.69 9.15
N ALA A 28 -1.80 6.89 8.21
CA ALA A 28 -2.46 5.70 7.72
C ALA A 28 -2.05 4.46 8.51
N ASP A 29 -3.05 3.67 8.94
CA ASP A 29 -2.80 2.37 9.58
C ASP A 29 -2.28 1.33 8.55
N ALA A 30 -2.83 1.38 7.34
CA ALA A 30 -2.42 0.56 6.21
C ALA A 30 -2.45 1.33 4.89
N ALA A 31 -1.63 0.88 3.94
CA ALA A 31 -1.70 1.34 2.56
C ALA A 31 -1.92 0.16 1.60
N ILE A 32 -2.69 0.42 0.54
CA ILE A 32 -2.95 -0.52 -0.55
C ILE A 32 -2.23 0.01 -1.79
N PHE A 33 -1.21 -0.72 -2.23
CA PHE A 33 -0.48 -0.42 -3.45
C PHE A 33 -1.10 -1.15 -4.64
N ILE A 34 -1.49 -0.38 -5.65
CA ILE A 34 -2.03 -0.91 -6.90
C ILE A 34 -0.92 -0.91 -7.95
N VAL A 35 -0.34 -2.08 -8.20
CA VAL A 35 0.74 -2.29 -9.18
C VAL A 35 0.18 -2.77 -10.52
N SER A 36 0.81 -2.36 -11.62
CA SER A 36 0.48 -2.88 -12.95
C SER A 36 1.42 -4.03 -13.31
N ALA A 37 0.91 -4.98 -14.07
CA ALA A 37 1.70 -6.05 -14.66
C ALA A 37 2.62 -5.56 -15.81
N ASP A 38 2.14 -4.55 -16.54
CA ASP A 38 2.82 -3.96 -17.71
C ASP A 38 2.47 -2.46 -17.82
N PRO A 39 3.46 -1.55 -17.76
CA PRO A 39 4.87 -1.82 -17.46
C PRO A 39 5.07 -2.30 -16.01
N PRO A 40 6.18 -3.01 -15.72
CA PRO A 40 6.55 -3.39 -14.36
C PRO A 40 6.83 -2.17 -13.47
N VAL A 41 6.86 -2.39 -12.15
CA VAL A 41 7.08 -1.35 -11.13
C VAL A 41 8.36 -0.56 -11.45
N SER A 42 8.22 0.75 -11.61
CA SER A 42 9.32 1.67 -11.93
C SER A 42 10.24 1.94 -10.73
N ASP A 43 11.48 2.38 -10.98
CA ASP A 43 12.43 2.76 -9.92
C ASP A 43 11.86 3.78 -8.92
N SER A 44 11.04 4.71 -9.42
CA SER A 44 10.39 5.74 -8.60
C SER A 44 9.34 5.14 -7.66
N GLU A 45 8.56 4.17 -8.13
CA GLU A 45 7.58 3.43 -7.34
C GLU A 45 8.27 2.49 -6.34
N GLN A 46 9.37 1.84 -6.74
CA GLN A 46 10.20 1.03 -5.85
C GLN A 46 10.80 1.87 -4.71
N LYS A 47 11.31 3.07 -5.02
CA LYS A 47 11.80 4.00 -3.98
C LYS A 47 10.66 4.38 -3.03
N PHE A 48 9.52 4.75 -3.56
CA PHE A 48 8.35 5.11 -2.75
C PHE A 48 7.90 3.93 -1.87
N LEU A 49 7.91 2.70 -2.38
CA LEU A 49 7.61 1.48 -1.62
C LEU A 49 8.55 1.26 -0.44
N ARG A 50 9.87 1.40 -0.66
CA ARG A 50 10.87 1.28 0.40
C ARG A 50 10.64 2.30 1.51
N ASP A 51 10.29 3.53 1.15
CA ASP A 51 10.01 4.58 2.13
C ASP A 51 8.66 4.33 2.84
N ALA A 52 7.60 3.97 2.09
CA ALA A 52 6.24 3.73 2.59
C ALA A 52 6.17 2.66 3.69
N ARG A 53 7.01 1.62 3.61
CA ARG A 53 7.13 0.56 4.63
C ARG A 53 7.45 1.13 6.03
N GLY A 54 8.18 2.23 6.12
CA GLY A 54 8.47 2.87 7.42
C GLY A 54 7.30 3.68 7.99
N PHE A 55 6.36 4.06 7.14
CA PHE A 55 5.26 4.95 7.51
C PHE A 55 4.01 4.21 7.97
N VAL A 56 3.66 3.09 7.34
CA VAL A 56 2.45 2.33 7.66
C VAL A 56 2.74 1.01 8.34
N CYS A 57 1.76 0.48 9.05
CA CYS A 57 1.90 -0.76 9.80
C CYS A 57 1.67 -1.98 8.90
N LYS A 58 0.81 -1.82 7.88
CA LYS A 58 0.55 -2.85 6.89
C LYS A 58 0.56 -2.32 5.46
N LEU A 59 1.22 -3.05 4.58
CA LEU A 59 1.16 -2.87 3.13
C LEU A 59 0.40 -4.03 2.50
N PHE A 60 -0.56 -3.70 1.65
CA PHE A 60 -1.27 -4.64 0.78
C PHE A 60 -0.92 -4.37 -0.67
N PHE A 61 -0.80 -5.41 -1.48
CA PHE A 61 -0.45 -5.28 -2.89
C PHE A 61 -1.54 -5.86 -3.77
N ILE A 62 -2.01 -5.06 -4.73
CA ILE A 62 -3.01 -5.46 -5.71
C ILE A 62 -2.40 -5.30 -7.09
N GLN A 63 -2.37 -6.36 -7.88
CA GLN A 63 -1.93 -6.32 -9.26
C GLN A 63 -3.13 -6.19 -10.20
N LYS A 64 -3.28 -5.03 -10.83
CA LYS A 64 -4.41 -4.73 -11.72
C LYS A 64 -4.20 -5.27 -13.15
N LYS A 65 -5.29 -5.24 -13.94
CA LYS A 65 -5.39 -5.61 -15.37
C LYS A 65 -5.25 -7.10 -15.65
N MET A 66 -5.65 -7.95 -14.71
CA MET A 66 -5.54 -9.41 -14.90
C MET A 66 -6.46 -9.96 -15.98
N ASP A 67 -7.50 -9.22 -16.37
CA ASP A 67 -8.38 -9.56 -17.49
C ASP A 67 -7.69 -9.58 -18.86
N GLN A 68 -6.51 -8.98 -18.98
CA GLN A 68 -5.77 -8.90 -20.25
C GLN A 68 -4.80 -10.07 -20.46
N MET A 69 -4.72 -10.98 -19.48
CA MET A 69 -3.73 -12.04 -19.44
C MET A 69 -4.41 -13.41 -19.34
N SER A 70 -3.82 -14.40 -20.02
CA SER A 70 -4.11 -15.82 -19.82
C SER A 70 -3.68 -16.27 -18.42
N GLU A 71 -4.14 -17.44 -17.98
CA GLU A 71 -3.79 -17.98 -16.66
C GLU A 71 -2.26 -18.18 -16.48
N ALA A 72 -1.57 -18.62 -17.53
CA ALA A 72 -0.12 -18.77 -17.51
C ALA A 72 0.60 -17.42 -17.37
N GLU A 73 0.19 -16.42 -18.16
CA GLU A 73 0.76 -15.06 -18.10
C GLU A 73 0.48 -14.38 -16.76
N ARG A 74 -0.72 -14.59 -16.17
CA ARG A 74 -1.04 -14.08 -14.82
C ARG A 74 -0.09 -14.63 -13.78
N LYS A 75 0.15 -15.95 -13.80
CA LYS A 75 1.05 -16.60 -12.85
C LYS A 75 2.47 -16.06 -12.99
N GLU A 76 2.99 -16.01 -14.21
CA GLU A 76 4.33 -15.48 -14.48
C GLU A 76 4.45 -14.01 -14.02
N SER A 77 3.44 -13.20 -14.31
CA SER A 77 3.44 -11.79 -13.93
C SER A 77 3.32 -11.56 -12.42
N LEU A 78 2.53 -12.37 -11.71
CA LEU A 78 2.45 -12.37 -10.25
C LEU A 78 3.79 -12.80 -9.62
N ASP A 79 4.40 -13.86 -10.14
CA ASP A 79 5.69 -14.36 -9.67
C ASP A 79 6.80 -13.32 -9.89
N PHE A 80 6.79 -12.64 -11.05
CA PHE A 80 7.72 -11.53 -11.33
C PHE A 80 7.51 -10.36 -10.37
N THR A 81 6.27 -9.92 -10.17
CA THR A 81 5.94 -8.81 -9.27
C THR A 81 6.33 -9.13 -7.83
N LEU A 82 6.05 -10.36 -7.38
CA LEU A 82 6.50 -10.85 -6.07
C LEU A 82 8.02 -10.84 -5.94
N GLY A 83 8.76 -11.21 -6.99
CA GLY A 83 10.22 -11.14 -7.02
C GLY A 83 10.73 -9.72 -6.77
N VAL A 84 10.24 -8.75 -7.53
CA VAL A 84 10.62 -7.33 -7.39
C VAL A 84 10.29 -6.80 -6.00
N LEU A 85 9.08 -7.04 -5.51
CA LEU A 85 8.66 -6.57 -4.19
C LEU A 85 9.45 -7.21 -3.05
N ARG A 86 9.86 -8.49 -3.17
CA ARG A 86 10.70 -9.16 -2.16
C ARG A 86 12.06 -8.49 -2.01
N GLU A 87 12.64 -8.00 -3.10
CA GLU A 87 13.92 -7.28 -3.07
C GLU A 87 13.78 -5.94 -2.33
N ASP A 88 12.65 -5.25 -2.50
CA ASP A 88 12.44 -3.92 -1.91
C ASP A 88 12.00 -3.94 -0.44
N ILE A 89 11.06 -4.83 -0.09
CA ILE A 89 10.40 -4.81 1.23
C ILE A 89 10.55 -6.10 2.03
N GLY A 90 11.23 -7.11 1.48
CA GLY A 90 11.44 -8.40 2.13
C GLY A 90 10.31 -9.42 1.85
N SER A 91 10.49 -10.64 2.36
CA SER A 91 9.62 -11.78 2.02
C SER A 91 8.56 -12.13 3.06
N ASP A 92 8.63 -11.56 4.27
CA ASP A 92 7.76 -11.98 5.38
C ASP A 92 6.29 -11.60 5.14
N GLY A 93 5.47 -12.61 4.87
CA GLY A 93 4.02 -12.46 4.71
C GLY A 93 3.58 -11.65 3.49
N LEU A 94 4.46 -11.45 2.50
CA LEU A 94 4.16 -10.71 1.28
C LEU A 94 3.19 -11.48 0.37
N VAL A 95 2.06 -10.85 0.04
CA VAL A 95 1.03 -11.40 -0.85
C VAL A 95 0.62 -10.32 -1.86
N VAL A 96 0.57 -10.71 -3.15
CA VAL A 96 0.05 -9.88 -4.23
C VAL A 96 -1.28 -10.45 -4.69
N TYR A 97 -2.33 -9.64 -4.63
CA TYR A 97 -3.69 -10.06 -4.98
C TYR A 97 -3.98 -9.66 -6.43
N PRO A 98 -4.32 -10.61 -7.32
CA PRO A 98 -4.74 -10.26 -8.67
C PRO A 98 -6.05 -9.46 -8.66
N TYR A 99 -6.20 -8.50 -9.56
CA TYR A 99 -7.43 -7.71 -9.68
C TYR A 99 -7.77 -7.34 -11.13
N SER A 100 -9.05 -7.42 -11.46
CA SER A 100 -9.64 -6.82 -12.66
C SER A 100 -10.86 -5.98 -12.28
N GLY A 101 -10.70 -4.67 -12.45
CA GLY A 101 -11.81 -3.74 -12.29
C GLY A 101 -12.92 -3.96 -13.31
N LYS A 102 -12.57 -4.39 -14.53
CA LYS A 102 -13.53 -4.74 -15.58
C LYS A 102 -14.44 -5.89 -15.13
N LEU A 103 -13.84 -7.01 -14.73
CA LEU A 103 -14.60 -8.18 -14.27
C LEU A 103 -15.39 -7.88 -13.00
N ALA A 104 -14.85 -7.07 -12.08
CA ALA A 104 -15.55 -6.64 -10.88
C ALA A 104 -16.81 -5.82 -11.18
N ILE A 105 -16.75 -4.92 -12.16
CA ILE A 105 -17.88 -4.11 -12.59
C ILE A 105 -18.91 -4.98 -13.34
N GLU A 106 -18.45 -5.84 -14.25
CA GLU A 106 -19.32 -6.76 -14.99
C GLU A 106 -20.08 -7.70 -14.05
N ALA A 107 -19.42 -8.26 -13.02
CA ALA A 107 -20.07 -9.09 -12.02
C ALA A 107 -21.15 -8.33 -11.22
N LYS A 108 -20.89 -7.05 -10.89
CA LYS A 108 -21.86 -6.20 -10.18
C LYS A 108 -23.07 -5.81 -11.05
N LEU A 109 -22.88 -5.61 -12.35
CA LEU A 109 -23.92 -5.16 -13.27
C LEU A 109 -24.72 -6.31 -13.90
N GLY A 110 -24.05 -7.43 -14.19
CA GLY A 110 -24.62 -8.57 -14.90
C GLY A 110 -25.23 -9.64 -14.00
N GLY A 111 -25.03 -9.57 -12.68
CA GLY A 111 -25.50 -10.59 -11.71
C GLY A 111 -24.79 -11.94 -11.81
N ASP A 112 -23.88 -12.11 -12.77
CA ASP A 112 -23.16 -13.36 -13.03
C ASP A 112 -21.69 -13.20 -12.60
N ALA A 113 -21.36 -13.80 -11.46
CA ALA A 113 -20.03 -13.82 -10.88
C ALA A 113 -19.14 -14.83 -11.64
N THR A 114 -18.87 -14.57 -12.91
CA THR A 114 -18.20 -15.56 -13.78
C THR A 114 -16.73 -15.78 -13.43
N ASN A 115 -16.10 -14.93 -12.59
CA ASN A 115 -14.80 -15.24 -11.98
C ASN A 115 -14.46 -14.33 -10.76
N PRO A 116 -14.88 -14.67 -9.53
CA PRO A 116 -14.58 -13.86 -8.34
C PRO A 116 -13.07 -13.69 -8.10
N GLU A 117 -12.26 -14.72 -8.38
CA GLU A 117 -10.79 -14.69 -8.27
C GLU A 117 -10.14 -13.67 -9.20
N ALA A 118 -10.74 -13.40 -10.37
CA ALA A 118 -10.19 -12.44 -11.32
C ALA A 118 -10.72 -11.00 -11.10
N SER A 119 -11.81 -10.83 -10.35
CA SER A 119 -12.34 -9.52 -9.97
C SER A 119 -11.52 -8.90 -8.84
N LEU A 120 -11.81 -9.21 -7.57
CA LEU A 120 -10.98 -9.03 -6.38
C LEU A 120 -11.13 -10.30 -5.54
N PRO A 121 -10.04 -11.02 -5.23
CA PRO A 121 -10.11 -12.28 -4.50
C PRO A 121 -10.82 -12.09 -3.15
N PRO A 122 -11.78 -12.95 -2.77
CA PRO A 122 -12.40 -12.92 -1.45
C PRO A 122 -11.38 -13.02 -0.31
N SER A 123 -10.23 -13.64 -0.58
CA SER A 123 -9.08 -13.71 0.33
C SER A 123 -8.49 -12.34 0.69
N PHE A 124 -8.51 -11.37 -0.24
CA PHE A 124 -8.10 -10.00 0.04
C PHE A 124 -9.08 -9.32 1.01
N GLU A 125 -10.39 -9.39 0.72
CA GLU A 125 -11.39 -8.78 1.60
C GLU A 125 -11.36 -9.36 3.00
N LYS A 126 -11.22 -10.69 3.10
CA LYS A 126 -11.08 -11.38 4.38
C LYS A 126 -9.87 -10.85 5.14
N ARG A 127 -8.70 -10.80 4.50
CA ARG A 127 -7.46 -10.33 5.14
C ARG A 127 -7.53 -8.86 5.55
N LEU A 128 -8.14 -8.01 4.73
CA LEU A 128 -8.35 -6.60 5.05
C LEU A 128 -9.31 -6.45 6.25
N LYS A 129 -10.37 -7.25 6.32
CA LYS A 129 -11.29 -7.26 7.47
C LYS A 129 -10.60 -7.73 8.75
N GLU A 130 -9.81 -8.80 8.71
CA GLU A 130 -9.03 -9.30 9.86
C GLU A 130 -8.08 -8.21 10.39
N PHE A 131 -7.40 -7.49 9.47
CA PHE A 131 -6.55 -6.35 9.82
C PHE A 131 -7.36 -5.21 10.46
N LEU A 132 -8.47 -4.79 9.84
CA LEU A 132 -9.30 -3.67 10.33
C LEU A 132 -10.03 -3.97 11.64
N LEU A 133 -10.41 -5.23 11.87
CA LEU A 133 -11.09 -5.68 13.09
C LEU A 133 -10.10 -5.97 14.22
N GLY A 134 -8.78 -5.88 13.95
CA GLY A 134 -7.74 -5.98 14.98
C GLY A 134 -7.65 -7.37 15.61
N GLU A 135 -7.96 -8.43 14.87
CA GLU A 135 -7.93 -9.80 15.42
C GLU A 135 -6.52 -10.23 15.88
N GLU A 136 -5.48 -9.51 15.46
CA GLU A 136 -4.14 -9.57 16.08
C GLU A 136 -3.87 -8.27 16.85
N GLY A 137 -4.40 -8.16 18.07
CA GLY A 137 -4.23 -6.98 18.95
C GLY A 137 -2.78 -6.52 19.20
N LYS A 138 -1.80 -7.35 18.85
CA LYS A 138 -0.37 -7.00 18.84
C LYS A 138 0.00 -6.06 17.68
N GLU A 139 -0.47 -6.31 16.46
CA GLU A 139 -0.20 -5.43 15.31
C GLU A 139 -0.82 -4.05 15.52
N PHE A 140 -2.02 -3.98 16.11
CA PHE A 140 -2.65 -2.70 16.47
C PHE A 140 -1.90 -1.96 17.58
N LEU A 141 -1.40 -2.66 18.60
CA LEU A 141 -0.60 -2.04 19.67
C LEU A 141 0.76 -1.58 19.14
N GLU A 142 1.42 -2.36 18.27
CA GLU A 142 2.66 -1.97 17.60
C GLU A 142 2.44 -0.77 16.68
N ALA A 143 1.31 -0.73 15.96
CA ALA A 143 0.89 0.40 15.15
C ALA A 143 0.65 1.67 15.99
N ALA A 144 -0.11 1.55 17.07
CA ALA A 144 -0.41 2.65 17.97
C ALA A 144 0.85 3.18 18.65
N VAL A 145 1.75 2.29 19.12
CA VAL A 145 3.05 2.67 19.70
C VAL A 145 3.95 3.30 18.65
N GLY A 146 4.02 2.75 17.44
CA GLY A 146 4.79 3.31 16.33
C GLY A 146 4.32 4.71 15.95
N ASN A 147 3.01 4.92 15.87
CA ASN A 147 2.41 6.22 15.60
C ASN A 147 2.66 7.21 16.75
N LEU A 148 2.50 6.81 18.01
CA LEU A 148 2.82 7.64 19.18
C LEU A 148 4.30 8.02 19.23
N LEU A 149 5.21 7.10 18.93
CA LEU A 149 6.65 7.37 18.86
C LEU A 149 6.99 8.35 17.72
N LYS A 150 6.29 8.26 16.57
CA LYS A 150 6.44 9.22 15.47
C LYS A 150 6.00 10.63 15.87
N TYR A 151 4.84 10.77 16.51
CA TYR A 151 4.35 12.06 17.02
C TYR A 151 5.31 12.68 18.05
N LEU A 152 5.87 11.88 18.95
CA LEU A 152 6.88 12.34 19.92
C LEU A 152 8.21 12.72 19.24
N GLY A 153 8.58 12.03 18.16
CA GLY A 153 9.73 12.35 17.33
C GLY A 153 9.60 13.72 16.66
N ASP A 154 8.43 14.03 16.11
CA ASP A 154 8.14 15.31 15.44
C ASP A 154 8.17 16.50 16.43
N GLU A 155 7.60 16.35 17.64
CA GLU A 155 7.74 17.37 18.68
C GLU A 155 9.22 17.58 19.08
N THR A 156 10.00 16.51 19.13
CA THR A 156 11.43 16.59 19.51
C THR A 156 12.28 17.28 18.42
N ILE A 157 11.94 17.08 17.15
CA ILE A 157 12.61 17.75 16.02
C ILE A 157 12.23 19.23 15.98
N ALA A 158 10.94 19.55 16.10
CA ALA A 158 10.45 20.92 16.17
C ALA A 158 11.08 21.69 17.35
N PHE A 159 11.14 21.07 18.53
CA PHE A 159 11.74 21.67 19.73
C PHE A 159 13.27 21.85 19.62
N LYS A 160 13.98 20.95 18.93
CA LYS A 160 15.42 21.12 18.65
C LYS A 160 15.67 22.30 17.70
N LEU A 161 14.86 22.46 16.66
CA LEU A 161 14.95 23.57 15.72
C LEU A 161 14.68 24.93 16.41
N GLU A 162 13.66 25.04 17.26
CA GLU A 162 13.40 26.26 18.03
C GLU A 162 14.55 26.62 18.98
N ARG A 163 15.16 25.61 19.61
CA ARG A 163 16.28 25.81 20.54
C ARG A 163 17.58 26.19 19.83
N GLU A 164 17.79 25.73 18.59
CA GLU A 164 18.92 26.12 17.75
C GLU A 164 18.76 27.53 17.19
N LEU A 165 17.55 27.92 16.80
CA LEU A 165 17.22 29.28 16.37
C LEU A 165 17.33 30.29 17.53
N SER A 166 16.95 29.89 18.75
CA SER A 166 17.10 30.70 19.96
C SER A 166 18.55 30.82 20.46
N ARG A 167 19.46 29.94 20.03
CA ARG A 167 20.90 29.99 20.36
C ARG A 167 21.73 30.82 19.37
N ARG A 168 21.16 31.21 18.23
CA ARG A 168 21.81 32.07 17.21
C ARG A 168 21.42 33.55 17.32
N ARG A 169 20.75 33.96 18.40
CA ARG A 169 20.49 35.36 18.76
C ARG A 169 21.37 35.79 19.92
#